data_AF-A0A7W6RSC3-F1
#
_entry.id   AF-A0A7W6RSC3-F1
#
_cell.length_a   1.000
_cell.length_b   1.000
_cell.length_c   1.000
_cell.angle_alpha   90.00
_cell.angle_beta   90.00
_cell.angle_gamma   90.00
#
_symmetry.space_group_name_H-M   'P 1'
#
loop_
_entity.id
_entity.type
_entity.pdbx_description
1 polymer ?
#
loop_
_entity_poly.entity_id
_entity_poly.type
_entity_poly.pdbx_seq_one_letter_code
_entity_poly.pdbx_strand_id
1 'polypeptide(L)' 'MAGINLEQAQAQLNLWLAASEAVAKKQSYSIAGRTLTLADAADIQRSIQFWDTKVQKLSAATTGRGRIRYGVSE' A
#
# COMPACT_ATOMS: atom_id res chain seq x y z
N MET A 1 3.22 -9.63 -18.76
CA MET A 1 3.61 -8.60 -17.77
C MET A 1 3.33 -9.17 -16.39
N ALA A 2 4.37 -9.50 -15.61
CA ALA A 2 4.17 -9.94 -14.24
C ALA A 2 3.73 -8.73 -13.41
N GLY A 3 2.41 -8.57 -13.25
CA GLY A 3 1.86 -7.65 -12.27
C GLY A 3 2.32 -8.08 -10.88
N ILE A 4 2.45 -7.13 -9.96
CA ILE A 4 2.70 -7.40 -8.54
C ILE A 4 1.66 -8.42 -8.06
N ASN A 5 2.11 -9.52 -7.44
CA ASN A 5 1.20 -10.53 -6.90
C ASN A 5 0.47 -10.00 -5.66
N LEU A 6 -0.70 -10.58 -5.34
CA LEU A 6 -1.47 -10.23 -4.14
C LEU A 6 -0.58 -10.30 -2.89
N GLU A 7 0.20 -11.38 -2.74
CA GLU A 7 1.11 -11.58 -1.61
C GLU A 7 2.17 -10.47 -1.50
N GLN A 8 2.71 -10.02 -2.64
CA GLN A 8 3.67 -8.92 -2.67
C GLN A 8 3.02 -7.59 -2.27
N ALA A 9 1.80 -7.33 -2.74
CA ALA A 9 1.06 -6.13 -2.37
C ALA A 9 0.67 -6.14 -0.87
N GLN A 10 0.29 -7.30 -0.33
CA GLN A 10 -0.01 -7.49 1.09
C GLN A 10 1.25 -7.28 1.95
N ALA A 11 2.39 -7.85 1.55
CA ALA A 11 3.66 -7.66 2.22
C ALA A 11 4.04 -6.18 2.28
N GLN A 12 3.86 -5.47 1.17
CA GLN A 12 4.16 -4.04 1.12
C GLN A 12 3.23 -3.24 2.03
N LEU A 13 1.92 -3.51 2.01
CA LEU A 13 0.96 -2.88 2.91
C LEU A 13 1.33 -3.06 4.38
N ASN A 14 1.72 -4.28 4.77
CA ASN A 14 2.14 -4.57 6.14
C ASN A 14 3.41 -3.79 6.52
N LEU A 15 4.35 -3.65 5.57
CA LEU A 15 5.55 -2.85 5.74
C LEU A 15 5.23 -1.37 5.99
N TRP A 16 4.29 -0.81 5.23
CA TRP A 16 3.82 0.56 5.42
C TRP A 16 3.04 0.78 6.72
N LEU A 17 2.29 -0.22 7.19
CA LEU A 17 1.63 -0.18 8.51
C LEU A 17 2.65 -0.13 9.64
N ALA A 18 3.69 -0.98 9.58
CA ALA A 18 4.79 -0.94 10.54
C ALA A 18 5.53 0.40 10.52
N ALA A 19 5.76 0.96 9.33
CA ALA A 19 6.33 2.29 9.18
C ALA A 19 5.44 3.37 9.83
N SER A 20 4.12 3.29 9.63
CA SER A 20 3.17 4.21 10.27
C SER A 20 3.21 4.14 11.80
N GLU A 21 3.34 2.94 12.37
CA GLU A 21 3.45 2.77 13.82
C GLU A 21 4.77 3.36 14.37
N ALA A 22 5.89 3.07 13.70
CA ALA A 22 7.20 3.63 14.07
C ALA A 22 7.18 5.17 13.99
N VAL A 23 6.64 5.70 12.91
CA VAL A 23 6.52 7.14 12.69
C VAL A 23 5.59 7.80 13.71
N ALA A 24 4.48 7.16 14.07
CA ALA A 24 3.60 7.63 15.14
C ALA A 24 4.32 7.69 16.51
N LYS A 25 5.28 6.80 16.74
CA LYS A 25 6.18 6.81 17.91
C LYS A 25 7.34 7.82 17.78
N LYS A 26 7.32 8.71 16.78
CA LYS A 26 8.41 9.64 16.42
C LYS A 26 9.74 8.94 16.07
N GLN A 27 9.67 7.70 15.58
CA GLN A 27 10.86 6.99 15.10
C GLN A 27 11.00 7.17 13.59
N SER A 28 12.25 7.32 13.14
CA SER A 28 12.60 7.34 11.72
C SER A 28 12.57 5.92 11.18
N TYR A 29 11.84 5.68 10.09
CA TYR A 29 11.75 4.35 9.48
C TYR A 29 12.35 4.37 8.07
N SER A 30 13.37 3.55 7.81
CA SER A 30 14.02 3.50 6.49
C SER A 30 13.45 2.36 5.66
N ILE A 31 12.72 2.68 4.58
CA ILE A 31 12.17 1.71 3.64
C ILE A 31 12.80 1.90 2.26
N ALA A 32 13.36 0.84 1.67
CA ALA A 32 13.89 0.86 0.30
C ALA A 32 14.83 2.06 -0.01
N GLY A 33 15.65 2.48 0.95
CA GLY A 33 16.59 3.60 0.81
C GLY A 33 15.99 4.99 1.03
N ARG A 34 14.69 5.10 1.39
CA ARG A 34 14.02 6.34 1.75
C ARG A 34 13.69 6.35 3.24
N THR A 35 14.03 7.43 3.92
CA THR A 35 13.68 7.65 5.33
C THR A 35 12.29 8.26 5.41
N LEU A 36 11.39 7.59 6.13
CA LEU A 36 10.05 8.06 6.44
C LEU A 36 10.03 8.60 7.87
N THR A 37 9.46 9.79 8.02
CA THR A 37 9.34 10.47 9.31
C THR A 37 7.91 10.93 9.53
N LEU A 38 7.62 11.52 10.70
CA LEU A 38 6.30 12.09 11.01
C LEU A 38 5.87 13.18 10.02
N ALA A 39 6.84 13.87 9.41
CA ALA A 39 6.56 14.83 8.35
C ALA A 39 5.93 14.17 7.11
N ASP A 40 6.24 12.91 6.86
CA ASP A 40 5.77 12.11 5.73
C ASP A 40 4.53 11.26 6.07
N ALA A 41 3.92 11.46 7.25
CA ALA A 41 2.79 10.64 7.71
C ALA A 41 1.62 10.63 6.70
N ALA A 42 1.37 11.76 6.03
CA ALA A 42 0.36 11.85 4.97
C ALA A 42 0.71 10.96 3.76
N ASP A 43 1.99 10.91 3.38
CA ASP A 43 2.50 10.10 2.26
C ASP A 43 2.44 8.60 2.59
N ILE A 44 2.75 8.24 3.84
CA ILE A 44 2.61 6.87 4.37
C ILE A 44 1.14 6.44 4.30
N GLN A 45 0.22 7.26 4.80
CA GLN A 45 -1.20 6.94 4.79
C GLN A 45 -1.75 6.79 3.36
N ARG A 46 -1.29 7.63 2.44
CA ARG A 46 -1.63 7.54 1.01
C ARG A 46 -1.05 6.27 0.37
N SER A 47 0.16 5.87 0.74
CA SER A 47 0.77 4.62 0.30
C SER A 47 0.01 3.41 0.82
N ILE A 48 -0.39 3.40 2.10
CA ILE A 48 -1.22 2.33 2.68
C ILE A 48 -2.52 2.19 1.89
N GLN A 49 -3.24 3.28 1.66
CA GLN A 49 -4.50 3.26 0.90
C GLN A 49 -4.32 2.78 -0.55
N PHE A 50 -3.22 3.18 -1.19
CA PHE A 50 -2.87 2.71 -2.54
C PHE A 50 -2.64 1.20 -2.57
N TRP A 51 -1.86 0.66 -1.63
CA TRP A 51 -1.59 -0.77 -1.55
C TRP A 51 -2.83 -1.57 -1.16
N ASP A 52 -3.67 -1.06 -0.27
CA ASP A 52 -4.96 -1.67 0.10
C ASP A 52 -5.87 -1.78 -1.13
N THR A 53 -6.06 -0.67 -1.84
CA THR A 53 -6.82 -0.64 -3.10
C THR A 53 -6.23 -1.60 -4.13
N LYS A 54 -4.90 -1.74 -4.17
CA LYS A 54 -4.23 -2.65 -5.10
C LYS A 54 -4.44 -4.11 -4.72
N VAL A 55 -4.34 -4.46 -3.43
CA VAL A 55 -4.67 -5.81 -2.91
C VAL A 55 -6.13 -6.14 -3.23
N GLN A 56 -7.06 -5.22 -2.95
CA GLN A 56 -8.48 -5.37 -3.27
C GLN A 56 -8.69 -5.62 -4.77
N LYS A 57 -8.05 -4.81 -5.64
CA LYS A 57 -8.13 -4.97 -7.10
C LYS A 57 -7.52 -6.29 -7.59
N LEU A 58 -6.38 -6.70 -7.04
CA LEU A 58 -5.71 -7.96 -7.39
C LEU A 58 -6.51 -9.18 -6.91
N SER A 59 -7.07 -9.09 -5.69
CA SER A 59 -8.00 -10.09 -5.12
C SER A 59 -9.26 -10.21 -5.98
N ALA A 60 -9.85 -9.08 -6.37
CA ALA A 60 -10.99 -9.03 -7.27
C ALA A 60 -10.66 -9.56 -8.67
N ALA A 61 -9.46 -9.29 -9.19
CA ALA A 61 -9.01 -9.77 -10.49
C ALA A 61 -8.72 -11.28 -10.51
N THR A 62 -8.20 -11.84 -9.41
CA THR A 62 -7.96 -13.29 -9.31
C THR A 62 -9.25 -14.07 -9.10
N THR A 63 -10.24 -13.53 -8.36
CA THR A 63 -11.55 -14.18 -8.17
C THR A 63 -12.53 -13.91 -9.33
N GLY A 64 -12.40 -12.78 -10.01
CA GLY A 64 -13.31 -12.31 -11.04
C GLY A 64 -12.70 -12.37 -12.44
N ARG A 65 -12.89 -13.49 -13.14
CA ARG A 65 -12.88 -13.49 -14.61
C ARG A 65 -13.95 -12.52 -15.12
N GLY A 66 -13.56 -11.26 -15.34
CA GLY A 66 -14.35 -10.24 -16.01
C GLY A 66 -15.30 -9.46 -15.11
N ARG A 67 -14.87 -8.29 -14.64
CA ARG A 67 -15.60 -7.03 -14.85
C ARG A 67 -14.79 -5.85 -14.32
N ILE A 68 -14.21 -5.17 -15.29
CA ILE A 68 -13.68 -3.83 -15.20
C ILE A 68 -14.76 -2.94 -14.57
N ARG A 69 -14.52 -2.40 -13.38
CA ARG A 69 -15.24 -1.22 -12.89
C ARG A 69 -14.20 -0.23 -12.40
N TYR A 70 -13.79 0.65 -13.30
CA TYR A 70 -13.07 1.87 -12.95
C TYR A 70 -14.08 2.76 -12.21
N GLY A 71 -14.20 2.58 -10.90
CA GLY A 71 -14.88 3.53 -10.04
C GLY A 71 -13.99 4.76 -9.94
N VAL A 72 -14.39 5.80 -10.65
CA VAL A 72 -13.80 7.14 -10.60
C VAL A 72 -14.15 7.79 -9.24
N SER A 73 -13.14 8.40 -8.63
CA SER A 73 -13.20 9.38 -7.55
C SER A 73 -11.85 10.11 -7.66
N GLU A 74 -11.71 11.39 -7.98
CA GLU A 74 -12.58 12.55 -8.19
C GLU A 74 -11.88 13.45 -9.23
#